data_AF-A0A139JRU1-F1
#
_entry.id   AF-A0A139JRU1-F1
#
_cell.length_a   1.000
_cell.length_b   1.000
_cell.length_c   1.000
_cell.angle_alpha   90.00
_cell.angle_beta   90.00
_cell.angle_gamma   90.00
#
_symmetry.space_group_name_H-M   'P 1'
#
loop_
_entity.id
_entity.type
_entity.pdbx_description
1 polymer ?
#
loop_
_entity_poly.entity_id
_entity_poly.type
_entity_poly.pdbx_seq_one_letter_code
_entity_poly.pdbx_strand_id
1 'polypeptide(L)'
;MRSMPPLLIRIVNIRRKTMQTFPREPEDIEPISTLWEDNCSFTTEDGAAELTQDQIAQTLYVDKLRMLNALAVMQASIACRAVRTCDMYFDWMKKRRGTDKETYLRPRVRIDSRYFTVEMAWVRRLSKSKPSSQNAKSQTNDSKVGRAFTIKTESGMLDVFAWYKYIKKGVKERYSNSIFEKEPIWVQKLGPEIEDRFELLRKEQKTLTAMKRLIGTLDSLQAKQFDERVMAELQAWNEGQPLKALYSPKIVLDSSAEDS
;
A
#
# COMPACT_ATOMS: atom_id res chain seq x y z
N MET A 1 41.58 39.52 29.12
CA MET A 1 40.82 38.73 28.13
C MET A 1 40.68 37.31 28.67
N ARG A 2 39.47 36.83 28.95
CA ARG A 2 39.24 35.45 29.43
C ARG A 2 39.33 34.51 28.22
N SER A 3 40.24 33.54 28.26
CA SER A 3 40.31 32.51 27.22
C SER A 3 39.04 31.67 27.26
N MET A 4 38.38 31.49 26.12
CA MET A 4 37.30 30.51 26.01
C MET A 4 37.88 29.10 26.24
N PRO A 5 37.20 28.24 26.99
CA PRO A 5 37.60 26.84 27.08
C PRO A 5 37.45 26.19 25.69
N PRO A 6 38.34 25.25 25.33
CA PRO A 6 38.24 24.55 24.06
C PRO A 6 36.92 23.78 24.01
N LEU A 7 36.17 23.95 22.93
CA LEU A 7 35.02 23.12 22.61
C LEU A 7 35.49 21.66 22.54
N LEU A 8 35.14 20.86 23.53
CA LEU A 8 35.24 19.40 23.48
C LEU A 8 34.37 18.93 22.31
N ILE A 9 34.99 18.76 21.14
CA ILE A 9 34.40 18.06 20.01
C ILE A 9 34.28 16.60 20.46
N ARG A 10 33.08 16.19 20.87
CA ARG A 10 32.77 14.78 21.15
C ARG A 10 32.65 14.07 19.81
N ILE A 11 33.73 13.43 19.39
CA ILE A 11 33.75 12.56 18.22
C ILE A 11 32.89 11.33 18.53
N VAL A 12 31.91 11.04 17.67
CA VAL A 12 31.09 9.82 17.74
C VAL A 12 31.80 8.75 16.91
N ASN A 13 32.35 7.73 17.58
CA ASN A 13 33.05 6.64 16.92
C ASN A 13 32.09 5.50 16.59
N ILE A 14 31.66 5.45 15.33
CA ILE A 14 30.86 4.34 14.82
C ILE A 14 31.80 3.16 14.53
N ARG A 15 31.71 2.07 15.29
CA ARG A 15 32.49 0.86 15.04
C ARG A 15 31.98 0.18 13.77
N ARG A 16 32.91 -0.19 12.90
CA ARG A 16 32.65 -1.00 11.70
C ARG A 16 32.17 -2.40 12.09
N LYS A 17 30.95 -2.75 11.69
CA LYS A 17 30.72 -4.01 11.00
C LYS A 17 30.65 -3.67 9.51
N THR A 18 31.72 -3.94 8.77
CA THR A 18 31.66 -3.87 7.30
C THR A 18 30.59 -4.84 6.83
N MET A 19 29.46 -4.33 6.30
CA MET A 19 28.60 -5.13 5.44
C MET A 19 29.44 -5.53 4.24
N GLN A 20 29.98 -6.75 4.26
CA GLN A 20 30.80 -7.29 3.17
C GLN A 20 29.95 -7.59 1.92
N THR A 21 28.63 -7.71 2.09
CA THR A 21 27.70 -8.03 1.01
C THR A 21 26.37 -7.30 1.20
N PHE A 22 25.82 -6.84 0.09
CA PHE A 22 24.54 -6.13 0.01
C PHE A 22 23.38 -7.10 0.26
N PRO A 23 22.42 -6.77 1.14
CA PRO A 23 21.26 -7.62 1.42
C PRO A 23 20.37 -7.72 0.18
N ARG A 24 19.96 -8.94 -0.18
CA ARG A 24 19.14 -9.21 -1.39
C ARG A 24 17.67 -9.39 -1.04
N GLU A 25 17.39 -9.91 0.14
CA GLU A 25 16.05 -10.18 0.67
C GLU A 25 15.78 -9.40 1.97
N PRO A 26 14.51 -9.15 2.34
CA PRO A 26 14.16 -8.47 3.60
C PRO A 26 14.70 -9.16 4.85
N GLU A 27 14.83 -10.49 4.83
CA GLU A 27 15.39 -11.31 5.91
C GLU A 27 16.92 -11.18 6.02
N ASP A 28 17.60 -10.71 4.95
CA ASP A 28 19.03 -10.40 4.96
C ASP A 28 19.34 -9.07 5.65
N ILE A 29 18.30 -8.28 5.94
CA ILE A 29 18.42 -7.06 6.72
C ILE A 29 18.55 -7.53 8.18
N GLU A 30 19.77 -7.45 8.73
CA GLU A 30 19.96 -7.68 10.17
C GLU A 30 18.86 -6.90 10.93
N PRO A 31 18.21 -7.51 11.95
CA PRO A 31 17.27 -6.80 12.79
C PRO A 31 17.92 -5.51 13.31
N ILE A 32 17.14 -4.57 13.86
CA ILE A 32 17.72 -3.48 14.67
C ILE A 32 18.32 -4.13 15.94
N SER A 33 19.40 -4.88 15.77
CA SER A 33 20.48 -4.96 16.73
C SER A 33 20.80 -3.50 17.02
N THR A 34 20.75 -3.16 18.29
CA THR A 34 21.74 -2.42 19.09
C THR A 34 22.88 -1.65 18.41
N LEU A 35 23.03 -1.56 17.09
CA LEU A 35 23.91 -0.66 16.34
C LEU A 35 23.90 0.77 16.89
N TRP A 36 22.80 1.27 17.46
CA TRP A 36 22.83 2.56 18.15
C TRP A 36 23.54 2.51 19.51
N GLU A 37 23.34 1.46 20.31
CA GLU A 37 24.00 1.27 21.61
C GLU A 37 25.47 0.81 21.45
N ASP A 38 25.78 -0.01 20.44
CA ASP A 38 27.10 -0.55 20.13
C ASP A 38 28.01 0.49 19.43
N ASN A 39 27.43 1.46 18.72
CA ASN A 39 28.18 2.53 18.01
C ASN A 39 28.13 3.90 18.70
N CYS A 40 27.32 4.08 19.74
CA CYS A 40 27.34 5.29 20.56
C CYS A 40 28.12 5.06 21.86
N SER A 41 29.27 4.41 21.79
CA SER A 41 30.23 4.44 22.89
C SER A 41 31.10 5.70 22.76
N PHE A 42 31.00 6.59 23.76
CA PHE A 42 31.90 7.73 23.89
C PHE A 42 33.24 7.24 24.43
N THR A 43 34.08 6.66 23.58
CA THR A 43 35.46 6.30 23.95
C THR A 43 36.44 7.28 23.35
N THR A 44 37.21 7.93 24.21
CA THR A 44 38.41 8.71 23.89
C THR A 44 39.52 7.74 23.46
N GLU A 45 39.51 7.29 22.22
CA GLU A 45 40.65 6.55 21.67
C GLU A 45 41.07 7.13 20.31
N ASP A 46 42.36 7.50 20.26
CA ASP A 46 43.10 7.81 19.04
C ASP A 46 43.13 6.56 18.14
N GLY A 47 42.29 6.53 17.11
CA GLY A 47 42.29 5.41 16.16
C GLY A 47 40.96 5.07 15.49
N ALA A 48 39.87 5.80 15.79
CA ALA A 48 38.65 5.61 15.04
C ALA A 48 38.76 6.21 13.63
N ALA A 49 38.49 5.38 12.62
CA ALA A 49 38.40 5.82 11.24
C ALA A 49 37.25 6.84 11.13
N GLU A 50 37.56 8.07 10.74
CA GLU A 50 36.54 9.08 10.43
C GLU A 50 35.62 8.54 9.32
N LEU A 51 34.30 8.61 9.55
CA LEU A 51 33.33 8.28 8.53
C LEU A 51 33.38 9.34 7.43
N THR A 52 33.54 8.91 6.18
CA THR A 52 33.49 9.85 5.05
C THR A 52 32.05 10.30 4.82
N GLN A 53 31.87 11.50 4.26
CA GLN A 53 30.53 11.99 3.92
C GLN A 53 29.77 11.05 2.98
N ASP A 54 30.48 10.39 2.05
CA ASP A 54 29.91 9.41 1.12
C ASP A 54 29.35 8.18 1.87
N GLN A 55 30.06 7.69 2.90
CA GLN A 55 29.59 6.58 3.74
C GLN A 55 28.36 6.96 4.56
N ILE A 56 28.34 8.18 5.10
CA ILE A 56 27.18 8.69 5.86
C ILE A 56 25.96 8.81 4.93
N ALA A 57 26.13 9.40 3.74
CA ALA A 57 25.06 9.56 2.76
C ALA A 57 24.48 8.21 2.30
N GLN A 58 25.34 7.22 2.01
CA GLN A 58 24.92 5.85 1.66
C GLN A 58 24.14 5.18 2.79
N THR A 59 24.59 5.31 4.03
CA THR A 59 23.91 4.72 5.20
C THR A 59 22.52 5.31 5.39
N LEU A 60 22.38 6.65 5.33
CA LEU A 60 21.09 7.33 5.44
C LEU A 60 20.13 6.92 4.33
N TYR A 61 20.64 6.76 3.11
CA TYR A 61 19.84 6.30 1.98
C TYR A 61 19.33 4.86 2.17
N VAL A 62 20.17 3.95 2.65
CA VAL A 62 19.77 2.57 2.99
C VAL A 62 18.70 2.56 4.09
N ASP A 63 18.88 3.34 5.15
CA ASP A 63 17.91 3.40 6.26
C ASP A 63 16.55 3.97 5.82
N LYS A 64 16.55 5.00 4.96
CA LYS A 64 15.33 5.48 4.30
C LYS A 64 14.60 4.36 3.57
N LEU A 65 15.32 3.58 2.78
CA LEU A 65 14.71 2.48 2.01
C LEU A 65 14.18 1.38 2.92
N ARG A 66 14.88 1.05 4.01
CA ARG A 66 14.38 0.12 5.05
C ARG A 66 13.05 0.60 5.62
N MET A 67 12.96 1.87 6.00
CA MET A 67 11.72 2.46 6.51
C MET A 67 10.59 2.41 5.47
N LEU A 68 10.88 2.75 4.21
CA LEU A 68 9.88 2.70 3.14
C LEU A 68 9.39 1.28 2.84
N ASN A 69 10.29 0.28 2.87
CA ASN A 69 9.92 -1.12 2.70
C ASN A 69 9.05 -1.62 3.85
N ALA A 70 9.39 -1.27 5.10
CA ALA A 70 8.57 -1.61 6.27
C ALA A 70 7.15 -1.05 6.16
N LEU A 71 7.00 0.21 5.76
CA LEU A 71 5.68 0.81 5.51
C LEU A 71 4.90 0.09 4.39
N ALA A 72 5.59 -0.36 3.36
CA ALA A 72 4.98 -1.05 2.23
C ALA A 72 4.48 -2.46 2.63
N VAL A 73 5.21 -3.18 3.50
CA VAL A 73 4.75 -4.45 4.10
C VAL A 73 3.49 -4.22 4.94
N MET A 74 3.45 -3.15 5.74
CA MET A 74 2.24 -2.78 6.49
C MET A 74 1.06 -2.47 5.55
N GLN A 75 1.31 -1.81 4.43
CA GLN A 75 0.29 -1.52 3.40
C GLN A 75 -0.28 -2.79 2.76
N ALA A 76 0.54 -3.83 2.52
CA ALA A 76 0.03 -5.13 2.06
C ALA A 76 -0.78 -5.86 3.14
N SER A 77 -0.37 -5.77 4.40
CA SER A 77 -1.15 -6.31 5.52
C SER A 77 -2.56 -5.70 5.57
N ILE A 78 -2.70 -4.40 5.31
CA ILE A 78 -4.01 -3.74 5.17
C ILE A 78 -4.85 -4.38 4.05
N ALA A 79 -4.25 -4.63 2.89
CA ALA A 79 -4.94 -5.29 1.76
C ALA A 79 -5.46 -6.68 2.15
N CYS A 80 -4.60 -7.52 2.74
CA CYS A 80 -4.97 -8.87 3.17
C CYS A 80 -6.08 -8.86 4.22
N ARG A 81 -5.99 -7.99 5.23
CA ARG A 81 -7.04 -7.85 6.26
C ARG A 81 -8.35 -7.32 5.68
N ALA A 82 -8.30 -6.42 4.70
CA ALA A 82 -9.48 -5.91 4.02
C ALA A 82 -10.19 -7.00 3.21
N VAL A 83 -9.44 -7.81 2.45
CA VAL A 83 -9.99 -8.96 1.70
C VAL A 83 -10.63 -9.95 2.67
N ARG A 84 -9.88 -10.39 3.69
CA ARG A 84 -10.36 -11.37 4.68
C ARG A 84 -11.61 -10.90 5.43
N THR A 85 -11.73 -9.61 5.66
CA THR A 85 -12.93 -9.01 6.27
C THR A 85 -14.18 -9.22 5.39
N CYS A 86 -14.01 -9.30 4.07
CA CYS A 86 -15.12 -9.47 3.13
C CYS A 86 -15.53 -10.92 2.88
N ASP A 87 -14.70 -11.91 3.21
CA ASP A 87 -14.91 -13.32 2.87
C ASP A 87 -16.31 -13.81 3.25
N MET A 88 -16.69 -13.59 4.52
CA MET A 88 -18.00 -14.00 5.03
C MET A 88 -19.15 -13.33 4.29
N TYR A 89 -19.00 -12.07 3.87
CA TYR A 89 -20.02 -11.37 3.09
C TYR A 89 -20.21 -11.99 1.70
N PHE A 90 -19.10 -12.33 1.03
CA PHE A 90 -19.15 -12.96 -0.28
C PHE A 90 -19.69 -14.39 -0.22
N ASP A 91 -19.36 -15.16 0.83
CA ASP A 91 -19.96 -16.47 1.08
C ASP A 91 -21.49 -16.38 1.23
N TRP A 92 -21.95 -15.42 2.02
CA TRP A 92 -23.38 -15.20 2.24
C TRP A 92 -24.09 -14.72 0.98
N MET A 93 -23.44 -13.88 0.19
CA MET A 93 -23.95 -13.43 -1.10
C MET A 93 -24.08 -14.58 -2.09
N LYS A 94 -23.05 -15.44 -2.22
CA LYS A 94 -23.06 -16.59 -3.12
C LYS A 94 -24.22 -17.55 -2.82
N LYS A 95 -24.48 -17.83 -1.54
CA LYS A 95 -25.58 -18.69 -1.07
C LYS A 95 -26.99 -18.14 -1.35
N ARG A 96 -27.12 -16.85 -1.67
CA ARG A 96 -28.40 -16.13 -1.83
C ARG A 96 -28.66 -15.63 -3.24
N ARG A 97 -27.76 -15.93 -4.18
CA ARG A 97 -27.92 -15.56 -5.58
C ARG A 97 -29.20 -16.17 -6.14
N GLY A 98 -30.01 -15.36 -6.85
CA GLY A 98 -31.29 -15.79 -7.41
C GLY A 98 -32.44 -15.89 -6.40
N THR A 99 -32.25 -15.42 -5.17
CA THR A 99 -33.31 -15.38 -4.14
C THR A 99 -33.80 -13.94 -3.92
N ASP A 100 -34.94 -13.79 -3.25
CA ASP A 100 -35.46 -12.52 -2.74
C ASP A 100 -34.50 -11.81 -1.75
N LYS A 101 -33.51 -12.55 -1.23
CA LYS A 101 -32.47 -12.07 -0.30
C LYS A 101 -31.15 -11.73 -1.00
N GLU A 102 -31.13 -11.68 -2.33
CA GLU A 102 -29.98 -11.19 -3.10
C GLU A 102 -29.75 -9.69 -2.87
N THR A 103 -28.50 -9.24 -2.95
CA THR A 103 -28.13 -7.82 -2.91
C THR A 103 -27.17 -7.49 -4.05
N TYR A 104 -27.29 -6.25 -4.53
CA TYR A 104 -26.33 -5.66 -5.46
C TYR A 104 -25.27 -4.80 -4.76
N LEU A 105 -25.42 -4.54 -3.46
CA LEU A 105 -24.44 -3.82 -2.65
C LEU A 105 -23.27 -4.74 -2.28
N ARG A 106 -22.04 -4.31 -2.56
CA ARG A 106 -20.83 -5.12 -2.34
C ARG A 106 -19.70 -4.30 -1.74
N PRO A 107 -18.92 -4.85 -0.79
CA PRO A 107 -17.62 -4.29 -0.48
C PRO A 107 -16.70 -4.53 -1.68
N ARG A 108 -15.81 -3.59 -1.93
CA ARG A 108 -14.80 -3.65 -2.99
C ARG A 108 -13.46 -3.27 -2.41
N VAL A 109 -12.49 -4.17 -2.57
CA VAL A 109 -11.09 -3.95 -2.20
C VAL A 109 -10.26 -3.94 -3.48
N ARG A 110 -9.50 -2.88 -3.73
CA ARG A 110 -8.64 -2.74 -4.92
C ARG A 110 -7.38 -1.96 -4.56
N ILE A 111 -6.29 -2.15 -5.29
CA ILE A 111 -5.15 -1.22 -5.25
C ILE A 111 -5.39 -0.06 -6.23
N ASP A 112 -5.41 1.18 -5.73
CA ASP A 112 -5.35 2.36 -6.59
C ASP A 112 -3.94 2.48 -7.15
N SER A 113 -3.77 2.22 -8.44
CA SER A 113 -2.48 2.24 -9.12
C SER A 113 -1.81 3.62 -9.15
N ARG A 114 -2.56 4.70 -8.94
CA ARG A 114 -2.00 6.07 -8.92
C ARG A 114 -1.28 6.36 -7.61
N TYR A 115 -1.81 5.82 -6.51
CA TYR A 115 -1.32 6.12 -5.17
C TYR A 115 -0.68 4.92 -4.47
N PHE A 116 -0.78 3.72 -5.06
CA PHE A 116 -0.38 2.44 -4.48
C PHE A 116 -0.97 2.22 -3.09
N THR A 117 -2.24 2.60 -2.93
CA THR A 117 -2.99 2.44 -1.68
C THR A 117 -4.17 1.50 -1.88
N VAL A 118 -4.65 0.90 -0.79
CA VAL A 118 -5.81 0.01 -0.81
C VAL A 118 -7.07 0.87 -0.77
N GLU A 119 -7.83 0.82 -1.86
CA GLU A 119 -9.19 1.30 -1.93
C GLU A 119 -10.12 0.29 -1.24
N MET A 120 -10.78 0.73 -0.17
CA MET A 120 -11.83 -0.01 0.53
C MET A 120 -13.16 0.73 0.37
N ALA A 121 -13.98 0.33 -0.59
CA ALA A 121 -15.19 1.04 -0.99
C ALA A 121 -16.44 0.16 -0.92
N TRP A 122 -17.61 0.79 -0.82
CA TRP A 122 -18.89 0.14 -1.10
C TRP A 122 -19.39 0.54 -2.49
N VAL A 123 -19.82 -0.46 -3.27
CA VAL A 123 -20.28 -0.28 -4.65
C VAL A 123 -21.58 -1.02 -4.90
N ARG A 124 -22.36 -0.59 -5.90
CA ARG A 124 -23.49 -1.37 -6.42
C ARG A 124 -23.11 -2.00 -7.75
N ARG A 125 -23.21 -3.33 -7.87
CA ARG A 125 -23.06 -4.04 -9.15
C ARG A 125 -24.34 -3.88 -9.95
N LEU A 126 -24.23 -3.31 -11.14
CA LEU A 126 -25.33 -3.15 -12.08
C LEU A 126 -25.02 -3.93 -13.34
N SER A 127 -26.05 -4.39 -14.03
CA SER A 127 -25.90 -5.06 -15.32
C SER A 127 -26.99 -4.65 -16.30
N LYS A 128 -26.69 -4.80 -17.59
CA LYS A 128 -27.66 -4.76 -18.69
C LYS A 128 -27.43 -5.99 -19.54
N SER A 129 -28.51 -6.62 -19.99
CA SER A 129 -28.47 -7.76 -20.91
C SER A 129 -29.22 -7.42 -22.20
N LYS A 130 -28.77 -8.00 -23.31
CA LYS A 130 -29.46 -7.97 -24.60
C LYS A 130 -29.29 -9.31 -25.33
N PRO A 131 -30.25 -9.74 -26.18
CA PRO A 131 -30.04 -10.88 -27.07
C PRO A 131 -28.78 -10.67 -27.92
N SER A 132 -27.93 -11.68 -28.00
CA SER A 132 -26.72 -11.63 -28.82
C SER A 132 -27.13 -11.66 -30.29
N SER A 133 -26.85 -10.59 -31.03
CA SER A 133 -27.09 -10.51 -32.47
C SER A 133 -25.77 -10.78 -33.19
N GLN A 134 -25.74 -11.78 -34.07
CA GLN A 134 -24.55 -12.19 -34.83
C GLN A 134 -23.96 -11.06 -35.70
N ASN A 135 -24.67 -9.94 -35.88
CA ASN A 135 -24.25 -8.80 -36.71
C ASN A 135 -24.08 -7.47 -35.97
N ALA A 136 -24.26 -7.42 -34.64
CA ALA A 136 -24.15 -6.17 -33.89
C ALA A 136 -22.74 -6.05 -33.26
N LYS A 137 -21.88 -5.22 -33.87
CA LYS A 137 -20.65 -4.74 -33.20
C LYS A 137 -21.05 -4.20 -31.82
N SER A 138 -20.42 -4.73 -30.78
CA SER A 138 -20.60 -4.26 -29.41
C SER A 138 -20.34 -2.75 -29.36
N GLN A 139 -21.40 -1.94 -29.36
CA GLN A 139 -21.30 -0.53 -29.02
C GLN A 139 -20.99 -0.48 -27.53
N THR A 140 -19.70 -0.44 -27.21
CA THR A 140 -19.22 0.00 -25.91
C THR A 140 -19.72 1.43 -25.73
N ASN A 141 -20.67 1.63 -24.82
CA ASN A 141 -20.97 2.97 -24.34
C ASN A 141 -19.68 3.51 -23.69
N ASP A 142 -18.99 4.42 -24.39
CA ASP A 142 -17.62 4.89 -24.10
C ASP A 142 -17.39 5.48 -22.70
N SER A 143 -18.43 5.67 -21.89
CA SER A 143 -18.30 6.30 -20.57
C SER A 143 -18.28 5.33 -19.37
N LYS A 144 -18.59 4.04 -19.56
CA LYS A 144 -18.69 3.08 -18.44
C LYS A 144 -17.63 2.01 -18.53
N VAL A 145 -16.72 2.02 -17.56
CA VAL A 145 -15.76 0.92 -17.35
C VAL A 145 -16.49 -0.25 -16.69
N GLY A 146 -16.60 -1.37 -17.40
CA GLY A 146 -17.30 -2.57 -16.96
C GLY A 146 -16.83 -3.81 -17.73
N ARG A 147 -17.35 -4.98 -17.37
CA ARG A 147 -17.01 -6.26 -17.99
C ARG A 147 -18.18 -6.74 -18.84
N ALA A 148 -17.90 -7.07 -20.09
CA ALA A 148 -18.84 -7.71 -21.00
C ALA A 148 -18.61 -9.22 -21.03
N PHE A 149 -19.68 -10.01 -21.07
CA PHE A 149 -19.63 -11.47 -21.19
C PHE A 149 -20.91 -11.98 -21.84
N THR A 150 -20.82 -13.11 -22.55
CA THR A 150 -21.96 -13.75 -23.21
C THR A 150 -22.37 -14.99 -22.42
N ILE A 151 -23.65 -15.09 -22.09
CA ILE A 151 -24.23 -16.20 -21.33
C ILE A 151 -25.10 -17.04 -22.27
N LYS A 152 -24.93 -18.36 -22.26
CA LYS A 152 -25.85 -19.29 -22.91
C LYS A 152 -27.05 -19.53 -22.00
N THR A 153 -28.25 -19.25 -22.50
CA THR A 153 -29.53 -19.51 -21.83
C THR A 153 -30.36 -20.49 -22.65
N GLU A 154 -31.42 -21.05 -22.05
CA GLU A 154 -32.39 -21.91 -22.75
C GLU A 154 -33.03 -21.21 -23.97
N SER A 155 -33.19 -19.88 -23.89
CA SER A 155 -33.75 -19.03 -24.95
C SER A 155 -32.71 -18.49 -25.96
N GLY A 156 -31.45 -18.94 -25.90
CA GLY A 156 -30.37 -18.47 -26.79
C GLY A 156 -29.22 -17.77 -26.06
N MET A 157 -28.37 -17.05 -26.79
CA MET A 157 -27.23 -16.31 -26.22
C MET A 157 -27.62 -14.89 -25.79
N LEU A 158 -27.20 -14.48 -24.59
CA LEU A 158 -27.38 -13.13 -24.05
C LEU A 158 -26.02 -12.46 -23.85
N ASP A 159 -25.85 -11.27 -24.41
CA ASP A 159 -24.71 -10.41 -24.10
C ASP A 159 -25.03 -9.58 -22.86
N VAL A 160 -24.20 -9.71 -21.83
CA VAL A 160 -24.34 -9.03 -20.54
C VAL A 160 -23.18 -8.07 -20.33
N PHE A 161 -23.50 -6.83 -20.02
CA PHE A 161 -22.52 -5.83 -19.59
C PHE A 161 -22.76 -5.48 -18.13
N ALA A 162 -21.78 -5.77 -17.27
CA ALA A 162 -21.82 -5.47 -15.84
C ALA A 162 -20.82 -4.37 -15.48
N TRP A 163 -21.23 -3.43 -14.63
CA TRP A 163 -20.36 -2.36 -14.14
C TRP A 163 -20.64 -2.03 -12.67
N TYR A 164 -19.70 -1.34 -12.04
CA TYR A 164 -19.85 -0.89 -10.66
C TYR A 164 -20.27 0.58 -10.60
N LYS A 165 -21.33 0.87 -9.85
CA LYS A 165 -21.70 2.23 -9.45
C LYS A 165 -21.13 2.49 -8.05
N TYR A 166 -20.15 3.39 -7.98
CA TYR A 166 -19.53 3.78 -6.72
C TYR A 166 -20.50 4.57 -5.84
N ILE A 167 -20.48 4.26 -4.55
CA ILE A 167 -21.19 5.03 -3.53
C ILE A 167 -20.22 6.04 -2.95
N LYS A 168 -20.66 7.31 -2.86
CA LYS A 168 -19.86 8.36 -2.24
C LYS A 168 -19.80 8.15 -0.72
N LYS A 169 -18.60 7.95 -0.18
CA LYS A 169 -18.34 7.89 1.27
C LYS A 169 -18.55 9.24 1.96
N GLY A 170 -18.27 10.33 1.24
CA GLY A 170 -18.16 11.68 1.81
C GLY A 170 -16.76 11.92 2.40
N VAL A 171 -16.67 12.85 3.34
CA VAL A 171 -15.39 13.29 3.97
C VAL A 171 -14.92 12.42 5.12
N LYS A 172 -15.81 11.57 5.67
CA LYS A 172 -15.50 10.71 6.80
C LYS A 172 -14.72 9.48 6.37
N GLU A 173 -14.05 8.83 7.32
CA GLU A 173 -13.39 7.54 7.06
C GLU A 173 -14.35 6.35 7.02
N ARG A 174 -15.64 6.60 7.27
CA ARG A 174 -16.71 5.61 7.29
C ARG A 174 -17.85 5.98 6.35
N TYR A 175 -18.47 4.98 5.72
CA TYR A 175 -19.77 5.10 5.07
C TYR A 175 -20.90 5.22 6.11
N SER A 176 -21.97 5.93 5.77
CA SER A 176 -23.19 6.00 6.59
C SER A 176 -23.89 4.65 6.63
N ASN A 177 -24.43 4.24 7.79
CA ASN A 177 -25.22 3.01 7.90
C ASN A 177 -26.48 3.03 7.01
N SER A 178 -26.92 4.22 6.59
CA SER A 178 -28.04 4.39 5.67
C SER A 178 -27.85 3.72 4.31
N ILE A 179 -26.62 3.36 3.93
CA ILE A 179 -26.39 2.59 2.69
C ILE A 179 -26.91 1.15 2.79
N PHE A 180 -27.09 0.63 4.01
CA PHE A 180 -27.52 -0.75 4.29
C PHE A 180 -29.01 -0.87 4.59
N GLU A 181 -29.69 0.20 5.01
CA GLU A 181 -31.08 0.18 5.53
C GLU A 181 -32.10 -0.51 4.62
N LYS A 182 -31.92 -0.42 3.29
CA LYS A 182 -32.82 -0.99 2.29
C LYS A 182 -32.38 -2.35 1.76
N GLU A 183 -31.30 -2.90 2.31
CA GLU A 183 -30.75 -4.19 1.90
C GLU A 183 -31.38 -5.33 2.71
N PRO A 184 -31.23 -6.60 2.29
CA PRO A 184 -31.69 -7.75 3.07
C PRO A 184 -31.12 -7.77 4.50
N ILE A 185 -31.85 -8.36 5.45
CA ILE A 185 -31.50 -8.38 6.89
C ILE A 185 -30.06 -8.83 7.14
N TRP A 186 -29.55 -9.79 6.36
CA TRP A 186 -28.18 -10.27 6.53
C TRP A 186 -27.13 -9.21 6.16
N VAL A 187 -27.40 -8.36 5.16
CA VAL A 187 -26.55 -7.23 4.78
C VAL A 187 -26.64 -6.13 5.82
N GLN A 188 -27.83 -5.87 6.37
CA GLN A 188 -28.01 -4.91 7.45
C GLN A 188 -27.22 -5.26 8.71
N LYS A 189 -26.95 -6.56 8.94
CA LYS A 189 -26.10 -7.03 10.04
C LYS A 189 -24.61 -7.03 9.67
N LEU A 190 -24.24 -7.71 8.59
CA LEU A 190 -22.83 -7.89 8.22
C LEU A 190 -22.18 -6.62 7.62
N GLY A 191 -22.96 -5.79 6.93
CA GLY A 191 -22.47 -4.56 6.29
C GLY A 191 -21.83 -3.59 7.29
N PRO A 192 -22.53 -3.20 8.36
CA PRO A 192 -21.96 -2.37 9.43
C PRO A 192 -20.72 -2.98 10.09
N GLU A 193 -20.72 -4.29 10.39
CA GLU A 193 -19.57 -4.98 11.01
C GLU A 193 -18.31 -4.95 10.12
N ILE A 194 -18.49 -5.10 8.81
CA ILE A 194 -17.40 -4.96 7.83
C ILE A 194 -16.94 -3.52 7.76
N GLU A 195 -17.88 -2.58 7.78
CA GLU A 195 -17.56 -1.15 7.70
C GLU A 195 -16.83 -0.66 8.95
N ASP A 196 -17.10 -1.19 10.14
CA ASP A 196 -16.30 -0.96 11.36
C ASP A 196 -14.83 -1.30 11.14
N ARG A 197 -14.56 -2.47 10.55
CA ARG A 197 -13.20 -2.92 10.25
C ARG A 197 -12.55 -2.10 9.14
N PHE A 198 -13.29 -1.78 8.08
CA PHE A 198 -12.81 -0.91 7.01
C PHE A 198 -12.47 0.49 7.50
N GLU A 199 -13.25 1.06 8.41
CA GLU A 199 -12.94 2.36 9.00
C GLU A 199 -11.58 2.35 9.70
N LEU A 200 -11.29 1.32 10.50
CA LEU A 200 -10.00 1.17 11.16
C LEU A 200 -8.85 1.03 10.15
N LEU A 201 -9.02 0.20 9.12
CA LEU A 201 -8.02 0.01 8.07
C LEU A 201 -7.77 1.27 7.24
N ARG A 202 -8.82 2.07 6.97
CA ARG A 202 -8.67 3.37 6.29
C ARG A 202 -7.92 4.38 7.16
N LYS A 203 -8.17 4.41 8.48
CA LYS A 203 -7.41 5.24 9.43
C LYS A 203 -5.94 4.81 9.46
N GLU A 204 -5.67 3.52 9.52
CA GLU A 204 -4.31 2.96 9.48
C GLU A 204 -3.57 3.37 8.19
N GLN A 205 -4.20 3.19 7.03
CA GLN A 205 -3.63 3.60 5.73
C GLN A 205 -3.31 5.10 5.66
N LYS A 206 -4.17 5.95 6.25
CA LYS A 206 -3.94 7.39 6.33
C LYS A 206 -2.70 7.71 7.16
N THR A 207 -2.52 7.01 8.28
CA THR A 207 -1.32 7.13 9.12
C THR A 207 -0.07 6.69 8.38
N LEU A 208 -0.08 5.55 7.67
CA LEU A 208 1.05 5.10 6.85
C LEU A 208 1.40 6.12 5.75
N THR A 209 0.39 6.72 5.14
CA THR A 209 0.58 7.78 4.14
C THR A 209 1.25 9.01 4.75
N ALA A 210 0.88 9.39 5.98
CA ALA A 210 1.52 10.49 6.69
C ALA A 210 2.98 10.18 7.04
N MET A 211 3.27 8.97 7.54
CA MET A 211 4.64 8.52 7.81
C MET A 211 5.52 8.57 6.56
N LYS A 212 5.01 8.09 5.42
CA LYS A 212 5.72 8.16 4.13
C LYS A 212 6.09 9.59 3.74
N ARG A 213 5.20 10.56 3.98
CA ARG A 213 5.48 11.99 3.73
C ARG A 213 6.55 12.55 4.68
N LEU A 214 6.51 12.14 5.96
CA LEU A 214 7.52 12.54 6.93
C LEU A 214 8.90 11.97 6.58
N ILE A 215 8.99 10.73 6.12
CA ILE A 215 10.24 10.14 5.62
C ILE A 215 10.78 10.94 4.42
N GLY A 216 9.93 11.31 3.47
CA GLY A 216 10.35 12.17 2.34
C GLY A 216 10.82 13.56 2.77
N THR A 217 10.21 14.10 3.82
CA THR A 217 10.64 15.38 4.43
C THR A 217 12.01 15.23 5.10
N LEU A 218 12.20 14.15 5.87
CA LEU A 218 13.47 13.82 6.53
C LEU A 218 14.60 13.65 5.51
N ASP A 219 14.35 12.89 4.45
CA ASP A 219 15.28 12.70 3.33
C ASP A 219 15.70 14.03 2.69
N SER A 220 14.74 14.93 2.47
CA SER A 220 15.02 16.27 1.93
C SER A 220 15.86 17.14 2.87
N LEU A 221 15.75 16.94 4.19
CA LEU A 221 16.58 17.64 5.18
C LEU A 221 17.99 17.03 5.24
N GLN A 222 18.10 15.71 5.21
CA GLN A 222 19.37 14.98 5.21
C GLN A 222 20.20 15.30 3.96
N ALA A 223 19.58 15.34 2.79
CA ALA A 223 20.26 15.66 1.53
C ALA A 223 20.95 17.03 1.55
N LYS A 224 20.41 18.01 2.30
CA LYS A 224 21.01 19.36 2.43
C LYS A 224 22.31 19.39 3.23
N GLN A 225 22.69 18.30 3.89
CA GLN A 225 23.93 18.21 4.65
C GLN A 225 25.13 17.81 3.77
N PHE A 226 24.88 17.39 2.53
CA PHE A 226 25.90 16.89 1.61
C PHE A 226 26.07 17.84 0.42
N ASP A 227 27.29 17.92 -0.10
CA ASP A 227 27.58 18.70 -1.30
C ASP A 227 27.16 17.96 -2.59
N GLU A 228 27.27 18.65 -3.72
CA GLU A 228 26.88 18.11 -5.02
C GLU A 228 27.72 16.88 -5.41
N ARG A 229 28.99 16.79 -4.96
CA ARG A 229 29.87 15.65 -5.24
C ARG A 229 29.33 14.40 -4.58
N VAL A 230 29.07 14.47 -3.28
CA VAL A 230 28.53 13.34 -2.49
C VAL A 230 27.18 12.88 -3.07
N MET A 231 26.32 13.83 -3.45
CA MET A 231 25.01 13.52 -4.03
C MET A 231 25.11 12.85 -5.41
N ALA A 232 26.06 13.28 -6.26
CA ALA A 232 26.33 12.66 -7.55
C ALA A 232 26.89 11.23 -7.39
N GLU A 233 27.79 11.01 -6.44
CA GLU A 233 28.30 9.68 -6.11
C GLU A 233 27.22 8.76 -5.57
N LEU A 234 26.33 9.27 -4.70
CA LEU A 234 25.17 8.52 -4.21
C LEU A 234 24.21 8.15 -5.36
N GLN A 235 23.99 9.06 -6.30
CA GLN A 235 23.16 8.78 -7.47
C GLN A 235 23.79 7.71 -8.37
N ALA A 236 25.08 7.81 -8.69
CA ALA A 236 25.80 6.81 -9.47
C ALA A 236 25.81 5.44 -8.78
N TRP A 237 25.98 5.42 -7.46
CA TRP A 237 25.90 4.21 -6.65
C TRP A 237 24.51 3.55 -6.73
N ASN A 238 23.44 4.34 -6.70
CA ASN A 238 22.06 3.87 -6.85
C ASN A 238 21.71 3.43 -8.29
N GLU A 239 22.30 4.04 -9.31
CA GLU A 239 22.13 3.60 -10.71
C GLU A 239 22.80 2.25 -10.97
N GLY A 240 23.90 1.95 -10.26
CA GLY A 240 24.60 0.66 -10.33
C GLY A 240 24.01 -0.46 -9.47
N GLN A 241 23.16 -0.13 -8.49
CA GLN A 241 22.48 -1.11 -7.62
C GLN A 241 21.01 -0.72 -7.42
N PRO A 242 20.05 -1.45 -8.02
CA PRO A 242 18.65 -1.08 -7.96
C PRO A 242 18.08 -1.51 -6.61
N LEU A 243 18.38 -0.75 -5.56
CA LEU A 243 17.54 -0.70 -4.37
C LEU A 243 16.27 0.13 -4.71
N LYS A 244 15.62 -0.23 -5.83
CA LYS A 244 14.23 0.16 -6.07
C LYS A 244 13.48 -0.36 -4.87
N ALA A 245 12.83 0.53 -4.10
CA ALA A 245 11.97 0.16 -2.97
C ALA A 245 11.30 -1.18 -3.26
N LEU A 246 11.82 -2.25 -2.65
CA LEU A 246 11.67 -3.65 -3.10
C LEU A 246 10.21 -4.12 -3.04
N TYR A 247 9.35 -3.31 -2.43
CA TYR A 247 7.96 -3.62 -2.27
C TYR A 247 7.08 -2.59 -3.00
N SER A 248 7.00 -2.73 -4.31
CA SER A 248 5.77 -2.46 -5.06
C SER A 248 5.00 -3.77 -5.11
N PRO A 249 4.23 -4.12 -4.06
CA PRO A 249 3.57 -5.40 -4.06
C PRO A 249 2.65 -5.45 -5.27
N LYS A 250 2.91 -6.38 -6.19
CA LYS A 250 1.95 -6.76 -7.22
C LYS A 250 0.80 -7.48 -6.53
N ILE A 251 -0.01 -6.73 -5.76
CA ILE A 251 -1.24 -7.25 -5.18
C ILE A 251 -2.26 -7.25 -6.32
N VAL A 252 -2.30 -8.35 -7.05
CA VAL A 252 -3.34 -8.60 -8.03
C VAL A 252 -4.61 -8.95 -7.25
N LEU A 253 -5.40 -7.91 -6.94
CA LEU A 253 -6.74 -8.06 -6.38
C LEU A 253 -7.81 -8.18 -7.48
N ASP A 254 -7.40 -8.31 -8.74
CA ASP A 254 -8.34 -8.50 -9.83
C ASP A 254 -9.00 -9.86 -9.71
N SER A 255 -10.32 -9.81 -9.55
CA SER A 255 -11.24 -10.94 -9.57
C SER A 255 -11.34 -11.54 -10.98
N SER A 256 -10.23 -12.06 -11.51
CA SER A 256 -10.26 -12.97 -12.67
C SER A 256 -10.85 -14.34 -12.29
N ALA A 257 -10.99 -14.63 -10.99
CA ALA A 257 -11.53 -15.88 -10.45
C ALA A 257 -13.01 -15.85 -10.05
N GLU A 258 -13.79 -14.81 -10.39
CA GLU A 258 -15.23 -14.78 -10.05
C GLU A 258 -16.12 -15.64 -10.99
N ASP A 259 -15.56 -16.27 -12.02
CA ASP A 259 -16.32 -17.00 -13.05
C ASP A 259 -15.83 -18.44 -13.26
N SER A 260 -15.97 -19.28 -12.23
CA SER A 260 -16.07 -20.74 -12.37
C SER A 260 -17.20 -21.28 -11.50
#